data_AF-A0A936C7K1-F1
#
_entry.id   AF-A0A936C7K1-F1
#
_cell.length_a   1.000
_cell.length_b   1.000
_cell.length_c   1.000
_cell.angle_alpha   90.00
_cell.angle_beta   90.00
_cell.angle_gamma   90.00
#
_symmetry.space_group_name_H-M   'P 1'
#
loop_
_entity.id
_entity.type
_entity.pdbx_description
1 polymer ?
#
loop_
_entity_poly.entity_id
_entity_poly.type
_entity_poly.pdbx_seq_one_letter_code
_entity_poly.pdbx_strand_id
1 'polypeptide(L)'
;MASDNSKWLQHALAPALKAAGFGKAGATWRRTNATTVGVLNLQGSQWGPSFYVNLGVYFRALGDRERPSEASCHIRIRLSELVPNRERFNSLLDFEKPMQQNVRARELETLVIEHAVPWLDALSTISGARQYFSVQRPAAAWVTKEATALLASSEGA
;
A
#
# COMPACT_ATOMS: atom_id res chain seq x y z
N MET A 1 17.99 -13.36 -1.82
CA MET A 1 17.99 -12.80 -0.45
C MET A 1 17.57 -11.33 -0.52
N ALA A 2 16.85 -10.81 0.47
CA ALA A 2 16.57 -9.37 0.54
C ALA A 2 17.86 -8.59 0.83
N SER A 3 18.08 -7.47 0.13
CA SER A 3 19.24 -6.59 0.36
C SER A 3 19.19 -5.96 1.77
N ASP A 4 20.32 -5.49 2.28
CA ASP A 4 20.38 -4.87 3.61
C ASP A 4 19.53 -3.61 3.70
N ASN A 5 19.45 -2.82 2.61
CA ASN A 5 18.52 -1.69 2.52
C ASN A 5 17.06 -2.12 2.64
N SER A 6 16.69 -3.26 2.03
CA SER A 6 15.33 -3.81 2.17
C SER A 6 15.04 -4.22 3.60
N LYS A 7 15.99 -4.88 4.28
CA LYS A 7 15.83 -5.27 5.69
C LYS A 7 15.71 -4.03 6.58
N TRP A 8 16.55 -3.02 6.35
CA TRP A 8 16.49 -1.76 7.09
C TRP A 8 15.13 -1.07 6.95
N LEU A 9 14.60 -0.94 5.73
CA LEU A 9 13.27 -0.36 5.50
C LEU A 9 12.18 -1.16 6.21
N GLN A 10 12.27 -2.50 6.16
CA GLN A 10 11.35 -3.37 6.85
C GLN A 10 11.39 -3.19 8.37
N HIS A 11 12.57 -2.98 8.95
CA HIS A 11 12.71 -2.71 10.38
C HIS A 11 12.20 -1.33 10.75
N ALA A 12 12.46 -0.31 9.93
CA ALA A 12 11.98 1.05 10.16
C ALA A 12 10.46 1.15 10.18
N LEU A 13 9.77 0.49 9.24
CA LEU A 13 8.31 0.57 9.11
C LEU A 13 7.53 -0.42 9.99
N ALA A 14 8.17 -1.51 10.44
CA ALA A 14 7.48 -2.59 11.16
C ALA A 14 6.75 -2.14 12.44
N PRO A 15 7.34 -1.30 13.33
CA PRO A 15 6.66 -0.87 14.55
C PRO A 15 5.37 -0.10 14.28
N ALA A 16 5.42 0.89 13.40
CA ALA A 16 4.27 1.72 13.08
C ALA A 16 3.16 0.93 12.36
N LEU A 17 3.54 0.08 11.40
CA LEU A 17 2.57 -0.78 10.72
C LEU A 17 1.95 -1.82 11.66
N LYS A 18 2.72 -2.36 12.62
CA LYS A 18 2.18 -3.23 13.66
C LYS A 18 1.18 -2.49 14.54
N ALA A 19 1.49 -1.26 14.96
CA ALA A 19 0.58 -0.41 15.73
C ALA A 19 -0.71 -0.09 14.95
N ALA A 20 -0.62 0.05 13.63
CA ALA A 20 -1.77 0.20 12.73
C ALA A 20 -2.51 -1.12 12.43
N GLY A 21 -2.14 -2.24 13.06
CA GLY A 21 -2.85 -3.52 12.95
C GLY A 21 -2.42 -4.42 11.79
N PHE A 22 -1.27 -4.16 11.16
CA PHE A 22 -0.76 -5.00 10.08
C PHE A 22 0.10 -6.16 10.59
N GLY A 23 -0.14 -7.36 10.05
CA GLY A 23 0.74 -8.52 10.19
C GLY A 23 1.80 -8.55 9.08
N LYS A 24 3.07 -8.79 9.44
CA LYS A 24 4.22 -8.84 8.52
C LYS A 24 4.52 -10.26 8.04
N ALA A 25 4.86 -10.40 6.76
CA ALA A 25 5.39 -11.61 6.14
C ALA A 25 6.39 -11.23 5.03
N GLY A 26 7.69 -11.43 5.29
CA GLY A 26 8.75 -10.92 4.42
C GLY A 26 8.66 -9.40 4.29
N ALA A 27 8.70 -8.90 3.06
CA ALA A 27 8.55 -7.48 2.72
C ALA A 27 7.08 -7.05 2.51
N THR A 28 6.11 -7.86 2.96
CA THR A 28 4.67 -7.57 2.80
C THR A 28 3.99 -7.49 4.16
N TRP A 29 3.11 -6.51 4.32
CA TRP A 29 2.23 -6.31 5.46
C TRP A 29 0.79 -6.44 5.01
N ARG A 30 -0.04 -7.06 5.86
CA ARG A 30 -1.46 -7.26 5.57
C ARG A 30 -2.30 -6.91 6.78
N ARG A 31 -3.42 -6.25 6.54
CA ARG A 31 -4.49 -6.01 7.52
C ARG A 31 -5.78 -6.55 6.93
N THR A 32 -6.36 -7.52 7.61
CA THR A 32 -7.53 -8.27 7.13
C THR A 32 -8.75 -7.93 7.95
N ASN A 33 -9.89 -7.75 7.28
CA ASN A 33 -11.20 -7.70 7.90
C ASN A 33 -12.17 -8.65 7.17
N ALA A 34 -13.47 -8.59 7.48
CA ALA A 34 -14.48 -9.45 6.88
C ALA A 34 -14.68 -9.21 5.36
N THR A 35 -14.37 -8.02 4.85
CA THR A 35 -14.64 -7.59 3.48
C THR A 35 -13.39 -7.60 2.60
N THR A 36 -12.26 -7.15 3.14
CA THR A 36 -11.03 -6.94 2.37
C THR A 36 -9.77 -7.43 3.09
N VAL A 37 -8.71 -7.60 2.31
CA VAL A 37 -7.33 -7.62 2.79
C VAL A 37 -6.62 -6.40 2.23
N GLY A 38 -6.24 -5.48 3.10
CA GLY A 38 -5.35 -4.37 2.78
C GLY A 38 -3.90 -4.85 2.78
N VAL A 39 -3.15 -4.55 1.73
CA VAL A 39 -1.78 -5.00 1.50
C VAL A 39 -0.86 -3.80 1.34
N LEU A 40 0.28 -3.81 2.02
CA LEU A 40 1.42 -2.94 1.77
C LEU A 40 2.63 -3.82 1.45
N ASN A 41 3.33 -3.55 0.36
CA ASN A 41 4.49 -4.30 -0.08
C ASN A 41 5.67 -3.37 -0.35
N LEU A 42 6.83 -3.68 0.23
CA LEU A 42 8.10 -3.08 -0.15
C LEU A 42 8.73 -3.88 -1.29
N GLN A 43 8.90 -3.24 -2.43
CA GLN A 43 9.49 -3.82 -3.62
C GLN A 43 10.81 -3.11 -3.93
N GLY A 44 11.90 -3.87 -4.09
CA GLY A 44 13.15 -3.31 -4.61
C GLY A 44 13.07 -3.07 -6.11
N SER A 45 13.71 -2.00 -6.57
CA SER A 45 13.96 -1.76 -7.99
C SER A 45 14.97 -2.77 -8.54
N GLN A 46 14.83 -3.11 -9.81
CA GLN A 46 15.83 -3.92 -10.54
C GLN A 46 17.02 -3.07 -11.05
N TRP A 47 16.89 -1.74 -11.01
CA TRP A 47 17.82 -0.79 -11.65
C TRP A 47 18.76 -0.07 -10.67
N GLY A 48 18.66 -0.36 -9.38
CA GLY A 48 19.48 0.32 -8.36
C GLY A 48 18.94 0.09 -6.94
N PRO A 49 19.55 0.71 -5.93
CA PRO A 49 19.19 0.53 -4.52
C PRO A 49 17.98 1.41 -4.12
N SER A 50 17.01 1.55 -5.03
CA SER A 50 15.75 2.25 -4.82
C SER A 50 14.60 1.27 -4.58
N PHE A 51 13.56 1.74 -3.90
CA PHE A 51 12.42 0.93 -3.48
C PHE A 51 11.10 1.59 -3.84
N TYR A 52 10.04 0.78 -3.87
CA TYR A 52 8.67 1.22 -4.00
C TYR A 52 7.85 0.70 -2.81
N VAL A 53 6.92 1.54 -2.34
CA VAL A 53 5.84 1.11 -1.44
C VAL A 53 4.59 0.95 -2.28
N ASN A 54 4.21 -0.30 -2.55
CA ASN A 54 3.01 -0.63 -3.30
C ASN A 54 1.88 -0.96 -2.32
N LEU A 55 0.70 -0.45 -2.59
CA LEU A 55 -0.52 -0.72 -1.83
C LEU A 55 -1.48 -1.54 -2.68
N GLY A 56 -2.23 -2.42 -2.03
CA GLY A 56 -3.24 -3.25 -2.67
C GLY A 56 -4.45 -3.47 -1.78
N VAL A 57 -5.62 -3.58 -2.40
CA VAL A 57 -6.86 -3.98 -1.74
C VAL A 57 -7.41 -5.22 -2.45
N TYR A 58 -7.56 -6.30 -1.69
CA TYR A 58 -8.15 -7.54 -2.15
C TYR A 58 -9.56 -7.69 -1.54
N PHE A 59 -10.60 -7.45 -2.34
CA PHE A 59 -11.97 -7.81 -1.98
C PHE A 59 -12.15 -9.33 -1.86
N ARG A 60 -12.55 -9.80 -0.68
CA ARG A 60 -12.84 -11.21 -0.41
C ARG A 60 -14.07 -11.73 -1.16
N ALA A 61 -14.95 -10.82 -1.63
CA ALA A 61 -16.07 -11.17 -2.49
C ALA A 61 -15.66 -11.59 -3.90
N LEU A 62 -14.42 -11.29 -4.33
CA LEU A 62 -13.92 -11.57 -5.67
C LEU A 62 -12.90 -12.72 -5.71
N GLY A 63 -12.61 -13.34 -4.56
CA GLY A 63 -11.80 -14.55 -4.48
C GLY A 63 -11.45 -14.98 -3.06
N ASP A 64 -10.73 -16.09 -2.94
CA ASP A 64 -10.54 -16.87 -1.72
C ASP A 64 -9.15 -16.74 -1.06
N ARG A 65 -8.28 -15.87 -1.57
CA ARG A 65 -6.90 -15.74 -1.07
C ARG A 65 -6.90 -15.13 0.34
N GLU A 66 -6.45 -15.89 1.33
CA GLU A 66 -6.26 -15.38 2.69
C GLU A 66 -5.06 -14.44 2.84
N ARG A 67 -4.00 -14.69 2.06
CA ARG A 67 -2.73 -13.95 2.13
C ARG A 67 -2.31 -13.44 0.74
N PRO A 68 -3.13 -12.60 0.07
CA PRO A 68 -2.87 -12.15 -1.30
C PRO A 68 -1.53 -11.41 -1.38
N SER A 69 -0.79 -11.58 -2.47
CA SER A 69 0.30 -10.65 -2.80
C SER A 69 -0.30 -9.34 -3.30
N GLU A 70 0.49 -8.26 -3.32
CA GLU A 70 0.06 -6.99 -3.91
C GLU A 70 -0.39 -7.18 -5.37
N ALA A 71 0.34 -7.98 -6.16
CA ALA A 71 0.01 -8.25 -7.55
C ALA A 71 -1.33 -8.98 -7.75
N SER A 72 -1.81 -9.70 -6.73
CA SER A 72 -3.12 -10.37 -6.77
C SER A 72 -4.27 -9.50 -6.28
N CYS A 73 -4.00 -8.27 -5.84
CA CYS A 73 -5.05 -7.35 -5.36
C CYS A 73 -5.86 -6.78 -6.52
N HIS A 74 -7.15 -6.51 -6.25
CA HIS A 74 -8.09 -6.03 -7.26
C HIS A 74 -7.97 -4.52 -7.50
N ILE A 75 -7.52 -3.77 -6.49
CA ILE A 75 -7.14 -2.37 -6.60
C ILE A 75 -5.69 -2.26 -6.14
N ARG A 76 -4.86 -1.55 -6.90
CA ARG A 76 -3.44 -1.37 -6.61
C ARG A 76 -3.02 0.06 -6.90
N ILE A 77 -2.13 0.61 -6.08
CA ILE A 77 -1.53 1.94 -6.29
C ILE A 77 -0.16 2.00 -5.64
N ARG A 78 0.73 2.84 -6.15
CA ARG A 78 2.00 3.15 -5.47
C ARG A 78 1.78 4.30 -4.49
N LEU A 79 2.33 4.21 -3.28
CA LEU A 79 2.18 5.26 -2.26
C LEU A 79 2.70 6.63 -2.75
N SER A 80 3.67 6.64 -3.67
CA SER A 80 4.18 7.87 -4.33
C SER A 80 3.11 8.67 -5.09
N GLU A 81 1.98 8.04 -5.40
CA GLU A 81 0.82 8.67 -6.06
C GLU A 81 -0.15 9.32 -5.06
N LEU A 82 -0.04 9.00 -3.77
CA LEU A 82 -0.95 9.47 -2.71
C LEU A 82 -0.31 10.53 -1.81
N VAL A 83 1.02 10.58 -1.74
CA VAL A 83 1.76 11.57 -0.95
C VAL A 83 1.81 12.93 -1.66
N PRO A 84 1.82 14.06 -0.92
CA PRO A 84 1.79 15.40 -1.51
C PRO A 84 3.09 15.76 -2.25
N ASN A 85 4.24 15.24 -1.81
CA ASN A 85 5.54 15.47 -2.45
C ASN A 85 6.16 14.14 -2.90
N ARG A 86 5.87 13.77 -4.15
CA ARG A 86 6.35 12.54 -4.78
C ARG A 86 7.87 12.46 -4.83
N GLU A 87 8.56 13.55 -5.20
CA GLU A 87 10.01 13.57 -5.34
C GLU A 87 10.70 13.35 -3.99
N ARG A 88 10.22 14.04 -2.95
CA ARG A 88 10.72 13.84 -1.59
C ARG A 88 10.51 12.41 -1.14
N PHE A 89 9.31 11.86 -1.34
CA PHE A 89 9.03 10.47 -0.97
C PHE A 89 9.94 9.46 -1.70
N ASN A 90 10.14 9.64 -3.01
CA ASN A 90 11.05 8.80 -3.78
C ASN A 90 12.50 8.92 -3.28
N SER A 91 12.95 10.11 -2.85
CA SER A 91 14.29 10.29 -2.28
C SER A 91 14.50 9.55 -0.95
N LEU A 92 13.43 9.34 -0.18
CA LEU A 92 13.48 8.55 1.06
C LEU A 92 13.67 7.06 0.78
N LEU A 93 13.19 6.58 -0.37
CA LEU A 93 13.27 5.20 -0.83
C LEU A 93 14.49 4.94 -1.72
N ASP A 94 15.29 5.96 -2.03
CA ASP A 94 16.52 5.86 -2.83
C ASP A 94 17.76 5.95 -1.93
N PHE A 95 18.49 4.83 -1.80
CA PHE A 95 19.66 4.76 -0.94
C PHE A 95 20.92 5.39 -1.55
N GLU A 96 20.89 5.82 -2.81
CA GLU A 96 21.95 6.67 -3.38
C GLU A 96 21.83 8.12 -2.93
N LYS A 97 20.66 8.53 -2.42
CA LYS A 97 20.47 9.87 -1.85
C LYS A 97 21.01 9.91 -0.43
N PRO A 98 22.03 10.74 -0.12
CA PRO A 98 22.59 10.82 1.23
C PRO A 98 21.57 11.42 2.20
N MET A 99 21.32 10.73 3.31
CA MET A 99 20.41 11.17 4.36
C MET A 99 20.75 10.48 5.69
N GLN A 100 20.54 11.17 6.81
CA GLN A 100 20.63 10.53 8.13
C GLN A 100 19.51 9.50 8.27
N GLN A 101 19.87 8.31 8.78
CA GLN A 101 18.93 7.17 8.85
C GLN A 101 17.71 7.45 9.74
N ASN A 102 17.89 8.17 10.85
CA ASN A 102 16.80 8.58 11.75
C ASN A 102 15.80 9.52 11.05
N VAL A 103 16.30 10.48 10.26
CA VAL A 103 15.47 11.39 9.46
C VAL A 103 14.69 10.61 8.42
N ARG A 104 15.38 9.73 7.67
CA ARG A 104 14.74 8.86 6.67
C ARG A 104 13.64 8.01 7.28
N ALA A 105 13.92 7.35 8.40
CA ALA A 105 12.97 6.47 9.06
C ALA A 105 11.72 7.23 9.53
N ARG A 106 11.91 8.36 10.22
CA ARG A 106 10.81 9.16 10.76
C ARG A 106 9.91 9.73 9.65
N GLU A 107 10.48 10.25 8.57
CA GLU A 107 9.70 10.79 7.45
C GLU A 107 8.97 9.68 6.69
N LEU A 108 9.61 8.53 6.45
CA LEU A 108 8.96 7.38 5.82
C LEU A 108 7.80 6.87 6.66
N GLU A 109 8.01 6.71 7.96
CA GLU A 109 6.97 6.30 8.90
C GLU A 109 5.77 7.25 8.84
N THR A 110 6.04 8.56 8.94
CA THR A 110 5.01 9.61 8.89
C THR A 110 4.20 9.50 7.59
N LEU A 111 4.86 9.46 6.43
CA LEU A 111 4.17 9.40 5.14
C LEU A 111 3.41 8.09 4.92
N VAL A 112 3.93 6.96 5.42
CA VAL A 112 3.22 5.68 5.36
C VAL A 112 1.97 5.71 6.24
N ILE A 113 2.07 6.20 7.46
CA ILE A 113 0.92 6.25 8.38
C ILE A 113 -0.11 7.29 7.95
N GLU A 114 0.30 8.44 7.46
CA GLU A 114 -0.63 9.52 7.07
C GLU A 114 -1.29 9.30 5.72
N HIS A 115 -0.70 8.51 4.81
CA HIS A 115 -1.24 8.34 3.46
C HIS A 115 -1.59 6.91 3.08
N ALA A 116 -0.79 5.90 3.48
CA ALA A 116 -1.12 4.52 3.13
C ALA A 116 -2.26 3.96 3.99
N VAL A 117 -2.22 4.23 5.29
CA VAL A 117 -3.22 3.67 6.23
C VAL A 117 -4.61 4.26 5.96
N PRO A 118 -4.80 5.60 5.85
CA PRO A 118 -6.11 6.17 5.53
C PRO A 118 -6.64 5.72 4.17
N TRP A 119 -5.78 5.55 3.17
CA TRP A 119 -6.20 5.02 1.87
C TRP A 119 -6.71 3.59 1.99
N LEU A 120 -5.98 2.72 2.71
CA LEU A 120 -6.43 1.34 2.95
C LEU A 120 -7.70 1.28 3.81
N ASP A 121 -7.89 2.22 4.74
CA ASP A 121 -9.11 2.33 5.54
C ASP A 121 -10.31 2.79 4.72
N ALA A 122 -10.14 3.78 3.84
CA ALA A 122 -11.20 4.24 2.94
C ALA A 122 -11.70 3.10 2.03
N LEU A 123 -10.81 2.19 1.61
CA LEU A 123 -11.14 1.06 0.75
C LEU A 123 -11.41 -0.24 1.54
N SER A 124 -11.53 -0.17 2.87
CA SER A 124 -11.71 -1.34 3.73
C SER A 124 -13.09 -2.01 3.61
N THR A 125 -14.03 -1.36 2.92
CA THR A 125 -15.37 -1.86 2.58
C THR A 125 -15.68 -1.61 1.10
N ILE A 126 -16.66 -2.32 0.54
CA ILE A 126 -17.10 -2.09 -0.85
C ILE A 126 -17.70 -0.68 -0.98
N SER A 127 -18.58 -0.28 -0.07
CA SER A 127 -19.19 1.05 -0.07
C SER A 127 -18.16 2.18 0.06
N GLY A 128 -17.18 2.03 0.96
CA GLY A 128 -16.07 2.99 1.08
C GLY A 128 -15.22 3.09 -0.18
N ALA A 129 -14.91 1.95 -0.83
CA ALA A 129 -14.23 1.95 -2.11
C ALA A 129 -15.08 2.62 -3.22
N ARG A 130 -16.39 2.37 -3.27
CA ARG A 130 -17.29 3.07 -4.21
C ARG A 130 -17.26 4.57 -3.99
N GLN A 131 -17.43 5.01 -2.75
CA GLN A 131 -17.38 6.43 -2.38
C GLN A 131 -16.04 7.05 -2.80
N TYR A 132 -14.92 6.41 -2.45
CA TYR A 132 -13.59 6.87 -2.83
C TYR A 132 -13.48 7.07 -4.34
N PHE A 133 -13.84 6.06 -5.14
CA PHE A 133 -13.74 6.13 -6.61
C PHE A 133 -14.79 7.03 -7.30
N SER A 134 -15.86 7.40 -6.59
CA SER A 134 -16.85 8.37 -7.07
C SER A 134 -16.36 9.82 -6.94
N VAL A 135 -15.60 10.11 -5.89
CA VAL A 135 -15.06 11.45 -5.60
C VAL A 135 -13.65 11.62 -6.17
N GLN A 136 -12.82 10.59 -6.03
CA GLN A 136 -11.42 10.58 -6.40
C GLN A 136 -11.18 9.49 -7.45
N ARG A 137 -10.79 9.88 -8.66
CA ARG A 137 -10.30 8.93 -9.66
C ARG A 137 -8.80 9.09 -9.86
N PRO A 138 -7.97 8.51 -8.99
CA PRO A 138 -6.53 8.55 -9.21
C PRO A 138 -6.21 7.83 -10.51
N ALA A 139 -5.73 8.57 -11.51
CA ALA A 139 -5.38 8.03 -12.83
C ALA A 139 -4.34 6.90 -12.77
N ALA A 140 -3.54 6.86 -11.71
CA ALA A 140 -2.49 5.86 -11.49
C ALA A 140 -2.96 4.59 -10.76
N ALA A 141 -4.20 4.53 -10.27
CA ALA A 141 -4.71 3.32 -9.65
C ALA A 141 -5.01 2.25 -10.71
N TRP A 142 -4.42 1.07 -10.54
CA TRP A 142 -4.81 -0.10 -11.30
C TRP A 142 -6.03 -0.74 -10.64
N VAL A 143 -7.11 -0.92 -11.40
CA VAL A 143 -8.34 -1.57 -10.96
C VAL A 143 -8.68 -2.69 -11.92
N THR A 144 -8.91 -3.91 -11.43
CA THR A 144 -9.28 -5.02 -12.30
C THR A 144 -10.70 -4.83 -12.86
N LYS A 145 -11.03 -5.59 -13.92
CA LYS A 145 -12.37 -5.55 -14.52
C LYS A 145 -13.44 -5.98 -13.53
N GLU A 146 -13.16 -6.98 -12.70
CA GLU A 146 -14.08 -7.53 -11.70
C GLU A 146 -14.31 -6.53 -10.57
N ALA A 147 -13.25 -5.86 -10.09
CA ALA A 147 -13.43 -4.77 -9.12
C ALA A 147 -14.20 -3.60 -9.72
N THR A 148 -13.96 -3.25 -10.98
CA THR A 148 -14.72 -2.19 -11.66
C THR A 148 -16.21 -2.54 -11.70
N ALA A 149 -16.56 -3.78 -12.05
CA ALA A 149 -17.93 -4.26 -12.04
C ALA A 149 -18.55 -4.27 -10.63
N LEU A 150 -17.80 -4.72 -9.61
CA LEU A 150 -18.23 -4.70 -8.21
C LEU A 150 -18.52 -3.29 -7.69
N LEU A 151 -17.70 -2.32 -8.07
CA LEU A 151 -17.87 -0.93 -7.66
C LEU A 151 -19.00 -0.23 -8.43
N ALA A 152 -19.30 -0.66 -9.66
CA ALA A 152 -20.38 -0.11 -10.47
C ALA A 152 -21.76 -0.68 -10.11
N SER A 153 -21.84 -1.86 -9.49
CA SER A 153 -23.13 -2.40 -9.05
C SER A 153 -23.70 -1.56 -7.92
N SER A 154 -24.94 -1.12 -8.07
CA SER A 154 -25.76 -0.75 -6.91
C SER A 154 -26.00 -2.03 -6.13
N GLU A 155 -25.62 -2.08 -4.84
CA GLU A 155 -26.26 -3.08 -3.99
C GLU A 155 -27.76 -2.82 -4.04
N GLY A 156 -28.53 -3.86 -4.35
CA GLY A 156 -29.98 -3.79 -4.44
C GLY A 156 -30.59 -3.27 -3.14
N ALA A 157 -31.72 -2.57 -3.31
CA ALA A 157 -32.62 -2.15 -2.25
C ALA A 157 -32.96 -3.26 -1.27
#